data_AF-W2ZZR2-F1
#
_entry.id   AF-W2ZZR2-F1
#
_cell.length_a   1.000
_cell.length_b   1.000
_cell.length_c   1.000
_cell.angle_alpha   90.00
_cell.angle_beta   90.00
_cell.angle_gamma   90.00
#
_symmetry.space_group_name_H-M   'P 1'
#
loop_
_entity.id
_entity.type
_entity.pdbx_description
1 polymer ?
#
loop_
_entity_poly.entity_id
_entity_poly.type
_entity_poly.pdbx_seq_one_letter_code
_entity_poly.pdbx_strand_id
1 'polypeptide(L)'
;MKAKSAVEYRTYRQDMLRLLGNDKKDPFFERSHRDNFPHLNNHTNNRIESGWGKLKQLVDREDSMDELISTLILLQEWSEEQYLKEFTSLGTRQTPDAEDAKDEELSTLALQVSPHAYRLVRDQYK
;
A
#
# COMPACT_ATOMS: atom_id res chain seq x y z
N MET A 1 6.92 -26.66 2.82
CA MET A 1 6.19 -27.94 2.99
C MET A 1 4.97 -27.91 2.08
N LYS A 2 4.83 -28.83 1.12
CA LYS A 2 3.61 -28.94 0.28
C LYS A 2 2.64 -29.89 0.97
N ALA A 3 1.39 -29.46 1.17
CA ALA A 3 0.33 -30.31 1.75
C ALA A 3 0.06 -31.53 0.85
N LYS A 4 -0.02 -32.73 1.44
CA LYS A 4 -0.15 -34.01 0.70
C LYS A 4 -1.60 -34.31 0.30
N SER A 5 -2.58 -33.59 0.84
CA SER A 5 -3.98 -33.67 0.39
C SER A 5 -4.70 -32.33 0.50
N ALA A 6 -5.78 -32.16 -0.26
CA ALA A 6 -6.63 -30.97 -0.22
C ALA A 6 -7.24 -30.71 1.16
N VAL A 7 -7.38 -31.74 1.99
CA VAL A 7 -7.87 -31.64 3.37
C VAL A 7 -6.79 -31.02 4.26
N GLU A 8 -5.55 -31.50 4.18
CA GLU A 8 -4.42 -30.93 4.94
C GLU A 8 -4.21 -29.46 4.62
N TYR A 9 -4.28 -29.07 3.34
CA TYR A 9 -4.14 -27.67 2.95
C TYR A 9 -5.21 -26.78 3.60
N ARG A 10 -6.46 -27.27 3.67
CA ARG A 10 -7.55 -26.53 4.33
C ARG A 10 -7.29 -26.39 5.83
N THR A 11 -6.85 -27.45 6.49
CA THR A 11 -6.52 -27.42 7.93
C THR A 11 -5.39 -26.43 8.22
N TYR A 12 -4.29 -26.49 7.46
CA TYR A 12 -3.17 -25.55 7.59
C TYR A 12 -3.60 -24.11 7.33
N ARG A 13 -4.45 -23.87 6.32
CA ARG A 13 -5.00 -22.54 6.04
C ARG A 13 -5.86 -22.05 7.20
N GLN A 14 -6.68 -22.92 7.79
CA GLN A 14 -7.55 -22.57 8.92
C GLN A 14 -6.72 -22.16 10.15
N ASP A 15 -5.68 -22.93 10.46
CA ASP A 15 -4.78 -22.64 11.58
C ASP A 15 -3.96 -21.37 11.34
N MET A 16 -3.46 -21.16 10.12
CA MET A 16 -2.75 -19.94 9.75
C MET A 16 -3.65 -18.71 9.88
N LEU A 17 -4.90 -18.78 9.40
CA LEU A 17 -5.87 -17.68 9.55
C LEU A 17 -6.19 -17.39 11.02
N ARG A 18 -6.27 -18.43 11.87
CA ARG A 18 -6.47 -18.27 13.31
C ARG A 18 -5.26 -17.58 13.96
N LEU A 19 -4.04 -17.97 13.62
CA LEU A 19 -2.80 -17.39 14.16
C LEU A 19 -2.58 -15.94 13.71
N LEU A 20 -2.96 -15.62 12.46
CA LEU A 20 -2.84 -14.28 11.89
C LEU A 20 -3.95 -13.32 12.36
N GLY A 21 -4.77 -13.71 13.34
CA GLY A 21 -5.78 -12.82 13.91
C GLY A 21 -6.90 -12.49 12.92
N ASN A 22 -7.37 -13.46 12.14
CA ASN A 22 -8.55 -13.31 11.27
C ASN A 22 -9.87 -13.26 12.06
N ASP A 23 -9.85 -12.61 13.23
CA ASP A 23 -11.04 -12.31 14.00
C ASP A 23 -11.69 -11.05 13.41
N LYS A 24 -12.76 -11.28 12.65
CA LYS A 24 -13.50 -10.21 11.98
C LYS A 24 -14.23 -9.28 12.96
N LYS A 25 -14.29 -9.66 14.24
CA LYS A 25 -14.85 -8.85 15.33
C LYS A 25 -13.76 -8.14 16.13
N ASP A 26 -12.49 -8.33 15.77
CA ASP A 26 -11.41 -7.59 16.40
C ASP A 26 -11.61 -6.09 16.15
N PRO A 27 -11.51 -5.23 17.18
CA PRO A 27 -11.68 -3.78 17.03
C PRO A 27 -10.74 -3.16 15.98
N PHE A 28 -9.56 -3.73 15.76
CA PHE A 28 -8.62 -3.35 14.71
C PHE A 28 -9.13 -3.78 13.32
N PHE A 29 -9.68 -4.98 13.19
CA PHE A 29 -10.30 -5.46 11.94
C PHE A 29 -11.54 -4.64 11.57
N GLU A 30 -12.37 -4.27 12.55
CA GLU A 30 -13.52 -3.40 12.32
C GLU A 30 -13.12 -1.96 11.96
N ARG A 31 -12.12 -1.36 12.65
CA ARG A 31 -11.64 0.00 12.32
C ARG A 31 -11.00 0.07 10.93
N SER A 32 -10.18 -0.92 10.56
CA SER A 32 -9.53 -0.95 9.25
C SER A 32 -10.50 -1.07 8.08
N HIS A 33 -11.69 -1.63 8.30
CA HIS A 33 -12.76 -1.70 7.30
C HIS A 33 -13.77 -0.56 7.34
N ARG A 34 -13.90 0.17 8.46
CA ARG A 34 -14.93 1.23 8.63
C ARG A 34 -14.41 2.66 8.52
N ASP A 35 -13.17 2.93 8.91
CA ASP A 35 -12.67 4.31 9.09
C ASP A 35 -11.71 4.77 7.99
N ASN A 36 -12.12 4.78 6.72
CA ASN A 36 -11.42 5.49 5.63
C ASN A 36 -9.88 5.27 5.57
N PHE A 37 -9.39 4.18 6.17
CA PHE A 37 -7.99 3.85 6.25
C PHE A 37 -7.60 3.46 4.83
N PRO A 38 -6.43 3.88 4.32
CA PRO A 38 -5.96 3.50 3.01
C PRO A 38 -5.75 1.97 3.00
N HIS A 39 -6.81 1.24 2.71
CA HIS A 39 -6.77 -0.20 2.55
C HIS A 39 -6.27 -0.47 1.14
N LEU A 40 -5.34 -1.41 1.03
CA LEU A 40 -4.71 -1.71 -0.25
C LEU A 40 -5.74 -2.30 -1.27
N ASN A 41 -6.90 -2.80 -0.81
CA ASN A 41 -8.01 -3.34 -1.62
C ASN A 41 -7.55 -4.34 -2.72
N ASN A 42 -8.50 -4.80 -3.53
CA ASN A 42 -8.21 -5.63 -4.69
C ASN A 42 -7.27 -4.93 -5.69
N HIS A 43 -7.28 -3.58 -5.74
CA HIS A 43 -6.45 -2.86 -6.70
C HIS A 43 -4.95 -2.99 -6.40
N THR A 44 -4.53 -2.86 -5.15
CA THR A 44 -3.12 -3.07 -4.81
C THR A 44 -2.76 -4.54 -4.90
N ASN A 45 -3.66 -5.45 -4.48
CA ASN A 45 -3.37 -6.88 -4.57
C ASN A 45 -3.15 -7.31 -6.03
N ASN A 46 -4.01 -6.85 -6.94
CA ASN A 46 -3.83 -7.04 -8.38
C ASN A 46 -2.53 -6.40 -8.89
N ARG A 47 -2.18 -5.21 -8.38
CA ARG A 47 -0.92 -4.53 -8.75
C ARG A 47 0.30 -5.34 -8.32
N ILE A 48 0.31 -5.84 -7.09
CA ILE A 48 1.36 -6.69 -6.52
C ILE A 48 1.47 -8.00 -7.29
N GLU A 49 0.34 -8.68 -7.53
CA GLU A 49 0.31 -9.92 -8.33
C GLU A 49 0.82 -9.69 -9.76
N SER A 50 0.46 -8.57 -10.39
CA SER A 50 0.98 -8.21 -11.71
C SER A 50 2.49 -7.93 -11.70
N GLY A 51 2.99 -7.30 -10.63
CA GLY A 51 4.42 -7.04 -10.44
C GLY A 51 5.21 -8.34 -10.29
N TRP A 52 4.71 -9.25 -9.45
CA TRP A 52 5.28 -10.60 -9.31
C TRP A 52 5.22 -11.40 -10.60
N GLY A 53 4.16 -11.24 -11.39
CA GLY A 53 4.04 -11.87 -12.72
C GLY A 53 5.16 -11.42 -13.67
N LYS A 54 5.49 -10.13 -13.68
CA LYS A 54 6.58 -9.57 -14.49
C LYS A 54 7.96 -10.01 -13.99
N LEU A 55 8.17 -10.00 -12.68
CA LEU A 55 9.44 -10.40 -12.06
C LEU A 55 9.77 -11.87 -12.36
N LYS A 56 8.77 -12.75 -12.33
CA LYS A 56 8.93 -14.17 -12.73
C LYS A 56 9.32 -14.37 -14.20
N GLN A 57 9.11 -13.38 -15.08
CA GLN A 57 9.54 -13.47 -16.48
C GLN A 57 11.00 -13.06 -16.66
N LEU A 58 11.58 -12.34 -15.68
CA LEU A 58 12.93 -11.81 -15.72
C LEU A 58 13.94 -12.68 -14.97
N VAL A 59 13.46 -13.65 -14.19
CA VAL A 59 14.23 -14.48 -13.26
C VAL A 59 14.08 -15.94 -13.65
N ASP A 60 15.20 -16.66 -13.74
CA ASP A 60 15.23 -18.11 -13.90
C ASP A 60 15.48 -18.80 -12.55
N ARG A 61 15.11 -20.07 -12.45
CA ARG A 61 15.43 -20.94 -11.31
C ARG A 61 16.90 -21.32 -11.25
N GLU A 62 17.60 -21.16 -12.37
CA GLU A 62 19.03 -21.46 -12.51
C GLU A 62 19.92 -20.32 -12.01
N ASP A 63 19.34 -19.12 -11.84
CA ASP A 63 20.03 -17.95 -11.30
C ASP A 63 20.49 -18.19 -9.85
N SER A 64 21.67 -17.66 -9.53
CA SER A 64 22.21 -17.79 -8.18
C SER A 64 21.41 -16.96 -7.17
N MET A 65 21.35 -17.43 -5.92
CA MET A 65 20.63 -16.69 -4.85
C MET A 65 21.14 -15.24 -4.72
N ASP A 66 22.44 -15.03 -4.84
CA ASP A 66 23.07 -13.71 -4.73
C ASP A 66 22.61 -12.77 -5.86
N GLU A 67 22.46 -13.30 -7.08
CA GLU A 67 21.95 -12.57 -8.24
C GLU A 67 20.47 -12.21 -8.11
N LEU A 68 19.66 -13.14 -7.58
CA LEU A 68 18.24 -12.90 -7.30
C LEU A 68 18.02 -11.83 -6.23
N ILE A 69 18.80 -11.89 -5.14
CA ILE A 69 18.74 -10.90 -4.06
C ILE A 69 19.18 -9.53 -4.59
N SER A 70 20.26 -9.49 -5.37
CA SER A 70 20.75 -8.24 -5.97
C SER A 70 19.70 -7.61 -6.91
N THR A 71 19.01 -8.43 -7.70
CA THR A 71 17.95 -7.98 -8.61
C THR A 71 16.72 -7.47 -7.85
N LEU A 72 16.33 -8.13 -6.75
CA LEU A 72 15.25 -7.68 -5.89
C LEU A 72 15.55 -6.33 -5.24
N ILE A 73 16.77 -6.14 -4.71
CA ILE A 73 17.20 -4.87 -4.12
C ILE A 73 17.14 -3.76 -5.16
N LEU A 74 17.69 -3.99 -6.36
CA LEU A 74 17.68 -3.02 -7.45
C LEU A 74 16.25 -2.61 -7.85
N LEU A 75 15.33 -3.57 -7.98
CA LEU A 75 13.94 -3.29 -8.32
C LEU A 75 13.22 -2.51 -7.22
N GLN A 76 13.52 -2.80 -5.96
CA GLN A 76 12.99 -2.05 -4.82
C GLN A 76 13.48 -0.60 -4.84
N GLU A 77 14.80 -0.38 -4.95
CA GLU A 77 15.40 0.95 -5.02
C GLU A 77 14.81 1.77 -6.18
N TRP A 78 14.68 1.15 -7.36
CA TRP A 78 14.06 1.81 -8.51
C TRP A 78 12.61 2.19 -8.24
N SER A 79 11.83 1.30 -7.63
CA SER A 79 10.44 1.61 -7.26
C SER A 79 10.34 2.73 -6.23
N GLU A 80 11.23 2.77 -5.24
CA GLU A 80 11.28 3.82 -4.22
C GLU A 80 11.65 5.17 -4.84
N GLU A 81 12.63 5.20 -5.75
CA GLU A 81 12.98 6.41 -6.49
C GLU A 81 11.82 6.94 -7.33
N GLN A 82 11.10 6.07 -8.04
CA GLN A 82 9.93 6.48 -8.82
C GLN A 82 8.84 7.06 -7.91
N TYR A 83 8.59 6.40 -6.78
CA TYR A 83 7.64 6.89 -5.79
C TYR A 83 8.04 8.26 -5.23
N LEU A 84 9.32 8.45 -4.88
CA LEU A 84 9.82 9.75 -4.40
C LEU A 84 9.72 10.83 -5.47
N LYS A 85 9.98 10.51 -6.75
CA LYS A 85 9.80 11.43 -7.87
C LYS A 85 8.33 11.83 -8.00
N GLU A 86 7.39 10.88 -7.98
CA GLU A 86 5.95 11.17 -8.02
C GLU A 86 5.51 12.02 -6.82
N PHE A 87 5.96 11.66 -5.61
CA PHE A 87 5.65 12.38 -4.38
C PHE A 87 6.20 13.82 -4.36
N THR A 88 7.38 14.03 -4.93
CA THR A 88 8.06 15.34 -4.93
C THR A 88 7.73 16.19 -6.16
N SER A 89 7.20 15.57 -7.23
CA SER A 89 6.84 16.28 -8.45
C SER A 89 5.74 17.32 -8.21
N LEU A 90 5.97 18.54 -8.71
CA LEU A 90 5.02 19.64 -8.61
C LEU A 90 3.74 19.29 -9.40
N GLY A 91 2.59 19.27 -8.72
CA GLY A 91 1.29 18.90 -9.30
C GLY A 91 0.58 17.74 -8.60
N THR A 92 1.26 16.98 -7.73
CA THR A 92 0.63 15.94 -6.87
C THR A 92 0.22 16.47 -5.50
N ARG A 93 0.76 17.62 -5.08
CA ARG A 93 0.25 18.37 -3.91
C ARG A 93 -1.08 19.01 -4.27
N GLN A 94 -2.06 18.84 -3.39
CA GLN A 94 -3.40 19.40 -3.59
C GLN A 94 -3.27 20.92 -3.71
N THR A 95 -3.79 21.49 -4.79
CA THR A 95 -4.12 22.91 -4.79
C THR A 95 -5.24 23.13 -3.78
N PRO A 96 -5.19 24.19 -2.96
CA PRO A 96 -6.30 24.54 -2.07
C PRO A 96 -7.60 24.61 -2.88
N ASP A 97 -8.71 24.16 -2.30
CA ASP A 97 -10.01 24.35 -2.94
C ASP A 97 -10.24 25.86 -3.14
N ALA A 98 -10.90 26.26 -4.23
CA ALA A 98 -11.02 27.67 -4.62
C ALA A 98 -11.64 28.57 -3.53
N GLU A 99 -12.48 28.01 -2.66
CA GLU A 99 -13.06 28.70 -1.51
C GLU A 99 -12.05 28.89 -0.36
N ASP A 100 -11.17 27.91 -0.15
CA ASP A 100 -10.17 27.90 0.91
C ASP A 100 -8.87 28.62 0.50
N ALA A 101 -8.69 28.90 -0.81
CA ALA A 101 -7.58 29.67 -1.34
C ALA A 101 -7.54 31.14 -0.86
N LYS A 102 -8.62 31.63 -0.26
CA LYS A 102 -8.68 32.94 0.40
C LYS A 102 -8.03 32.94 1.78
N ASP A 103 -7.89 31.75 2.38
CA ASP A 103 -7.28 31.56 3.69
C ASP A 103 -5.81 31.17 3.52
N GLU A 104 -4.91 32.02 4.04
CA GLU A 104 -3.46 31.86 3.92
C GLU A 104 -2.96 30.64 4.70
N GLU A 105 -3.58 30.31 5.83
CA GLU A 105 -3.22 29.16 6.68
C GLU A 105 -3.63 27.85 6.02
N LEU A 106 -4.87 27.77 5.51
CA LEU A 106 -5.33 26.59 4.77
C LEU A 106 -4.57 26.40 3.46
N SER A 107 -4.19 27.49 2.79
CA SER A 107 -3.39 27.43 1.57
C SER A 107 -1.99 26.90 1.82
N THR A 108 -1.35 27.35 2.90
CA THR A 108 -0.04 26.87 3.32
C THR A 108 -0.12 25.40 3.73
N LEU A 109 -1.17 25.02 4.46
CA LEU A 109 -1.40 23.65 4.90
C LEU A 109 -1.57 22.69 3.70
N ALA A 110 -2.37 23.05 2.70
CA ALA A 110 -2.60 22.24 1.49
C ALA A 110 -1.30 21.88 0.75
N LEU A 111 -0.30 22.77 0.81
CA LEU A 111 1.02 22.54 0.21
C LEU A 111 1.93 21.65 1.07
N GLN A 112 1.67 21.54 2.37
CA GLN A 112 2.54 20.84 3.31
C GLN A 112 2.08 19.41 3.60
N VAL A 113 0.78 19.14 3.55
CA VAL A 113 0.21 17.85 3.96
C VAL A 113 -0.43 17.10 2.80
N SER A 114 -0.68 15.80 3.00
CA SER A 114 -1.39 14.99 2.01
C SER A 114 -2.85 15.46 1.82
N PRO A 115 -3.46 15.20 0.65
CA PRO A 115 -4.86 15.53 0.39
C PRO A 115 -5.88 15.00 1.40
N HIS A 116 -5.56 13.86 2.04
CA HIS A 116 -6.41 13.29 3.08
C HIS A 116 -6.28 14.08 4.39
N ALA A 117 -5.06 14.36 4.81
CA ALA A 117 -4.80 15.12 6.04
C ALA A 117 -5.33 16.56 5.94
N TYR A 118 -5.19 17.20 4.78
CA TYR A 118 -5.73 18.53 4.51
C TYR A 118 -7.24 18.59 4.73
N ARG A 119 -7.99 17.63 4.15
CA ARG A 119 -9.45 17.55 4.29
C ARG A 119 -9.89 17.39 5.74
N LEU A 120 -9.21 16.55 6.52
CA LEU A 120 -9.52 16.36 7.93
C LEU A 120 -9.37 17.65 8.75
N VAL A 121 -8.30 18.41 8.51
CA VAL A 121 -8.04 19.66 9.23
C VAL A 121 -9.00 20.76 8.77
N ARG A 122 -9.22 20.89 7.46
CA ARG A 122 -10.18 21.84 6.88
C ARG A 122 -11.58 21.64 7.45
N ASP A 123 -12.04 20.40 7.56
CA ASP A 123 -13.38 20.09 8.07
C ASP A 123 -13.53 20.43 9.57
N GLN A 124 -12.44 20.52 10.34
CA GLN A 124 -12.42 20.98 11.73
C GLN A 124 -12.20 22.49 11.88
N TYR A 125 -11.60 23.12 10.86
CA TYR A 125 -11.28 24.55 10.85
C TYR A 125 -12.50 25.43 10.53
N LYS A 126 -13.50 24.87 9.85
CA LYS A 126 -14.80 25.51 9.57
C LYS A 126 -15.73 25.43 10.79
#